data_AF-A0A959WL83-F1
#
_entry.id   AF-A0A959WL83-F1
#
_cell.length_a   1.000
_cell.length_b   1.000
_cell.length_c   1.000
_cell.angle_alpha   90.00
_cell.angle_beta   90.00
_cell.angle_gamma   90.00
#
_symmetry.space_group_name_H-M   'P 1'
#
loop_
_entity.id
_entity.type
_entity.pdbx_description
1 polymer ?
#
loop_
_entity_poly.entity_id
_entity_poly.type
_entity_poly.pdbx_seq_one_letter_code
_entity_poly.pdbx_strand_id
1 'polypeptide(L)'
;MSTDGVAHRFVRGGVSVDLVAPDGVGQRADLTTVAGGVTVEVGGGTFALQRYRPVAVRTGERTGEIPLPDLAGAILIKAVAATHDRKRGPERHLRDLAFLLSLVVDPFQIRDTLAPRNCRRVTAVDPLGDSDHEAWMLIDDPRARAEGQATFRFLWGGPDSSD
;
A
#
# COMPACT_ATOMS: atom_id res chain seq x y z
N MET A 1 27.09 -0.43 4.25
CA MET A 1 26.77 -0.53 2.81
C MET A 1 26.24 -1.92 2.55
N SER A 2 25.00 -2.07 2.07
CA SER A 2 24.53 -3.36 1.55
C SER A 2 25.19 -3.59 0.19
N THR A 3 25.63 -4.80 -0.09
CA THR A 3 26.48 -5.20 -1.23
C THR A 3 25.85 -5.07 -2.62
N ASP A 4 24.61 -4.55 -2.72
CA ASP A 4 23.83 -4.56 -3.96
C ASP A 4 23.68 -3.16 -4.61
N GLY A 5 24.33 -2.12 -4.08
CA GLY A 5 24.22 -0.75 -4.60
C GLY A 5 22.84 -0.08 -4.39
N VAL A 6 21.87 -0.82 -3.84
CA VAL A 6 20.53 -0.31 -3.53
C VAL A 6 20.56 0.55 -2.26
N ALA A 7 20.27 1.84 -2.40
CA ALA A 7 20.23 2.82 -1.32
C ALA A 7 18.83 3.44 -1.17
N HIS A 8 17.81 2.61 -0.97
CA HIS A 8 16.44 3.10 -0.76
C HIS A 8 16.18 3.55 0.68
N ARG A 9 16.97 3.13 1.67
CA ARG A 9 16.71 3.44 3.09
C ARG A 9 17.69 4.46 3.65
N PHE A 10 17.14 5.56 4.17
CA PHE A 10 17.86 6.66 4.79
C PHE A 10 17.62 6.67 6.30
N VAL A 11 18.69 6.76 7.09
CA VAL A 11 18.60 6.77 8.56
C VAL A 11 19.33 7.97 9.12
N ARG A 12 18.65 8.76 9.96
CA ARG A 12 19.25 9.89 10.68
C ARG A 12 18.59 10.06 12.04
N GLY A 13 19.38 10.08 13.11
CA GLY A 13 18.88 10.36 14.46
C GLY A 13 17.77 9.40 14.92
N GLY A 14 17.86 8.12 14.57
CA GLY A 14 16.83 7.12 14.91
C GLY A 14 15.61 7.08 13.98
N VAL A 15 15.47 8.03 13.06
CA VAL A 15 14.41 8.04 12.04
C VAL A 15 14.89 7.30 10.80
N SER A 16 14.05 6.42 10.26
CA SER A 16 14.28 5.72 9.00
C SER A 16 13.22 6.15 7.98
N VAL A 17 13.64 6.51 6.77
CA VAL A 17 12.77 6.82 5.63
C VAL A 17 13.17 5.95 4.46
N ASP A 18 12.19 5.35 3.80
CA ASP A 18 12.40 4.65 2.53
C ASP A 18 12.07 5.60 1.38
N LEU A 19 13.05 5.88 0.51
CA LEU A 19 12.91 6.65 -0.72
C LEU A 19 12.92 5.68 -1.89
N VAL A 20 11.80 5.63 -2.61
CA VAL A 20 11.53 4.68 -3.70
C VAL A 20 10.98 5.42 -4.92
N ALA A 21 11.20 4.85 -6.11
CA ALA A 21 10.61 5.36 -7.33
C ALA A 21 9.18 4.79 -7.53
N PRO A 22 8.27 5.56 -8.14
CA PRO A 22 6.97 5.01 -8.54
C PRO A 22 7.13 4.03 -9.71
N ASP A 23 6.20 3.09 -9.85
CA ASP A 23 6.24 2.09 -10.93
C ASP A 23 5.97 2.70 -12.31
N GLY A 24 6.73 2.24 -13.32
CA GLY A 24 6.50 2.61 -14.71
C GLY A 24 7.19 3.90 -15.17
N VAL A 25 8.24 4.33 -14.47
CA VAL A 25 9.08 5.47 -14.89
C VAL A 25 9.93 5.17 -16.13
N GLY A 26 10.08 3.89 -16.48
CA GLY A 26 10.68 3.41 -17.72
C GLY A 26 12.20 3.27 -17.66
N GLN A 27 12.76 2.51 -18.61
CA GLN A 27 14.18 2.11 -18.61
C GLN A 27 15.19 3.28 -18.73
N ARG A 28 14.72 4.47 -19.10
CA ARG A 28 15.55 5.67 -19.25
C ARG A 28 15.52 6.57 -18.01
N ALA A 29 14.75 6.23 -16.98
CA ALA A 29 14.70 6.99 -15.75
C ALA A 29 16.02 6.89 -14.99
N ASP A 30 16.52 8.02 -14.50
CA ASP A 30 17.63 8.04 -13.56
C ASP A 30 17.10 7.74 -12.15
N LEU A 31 17.43 6.56 -11.64
CA LEU A 31 17.06 6.10 -10.29
C LEU A 31 18.16 6.38 -9.26
N THR A 32 19.17 7.16 -9.62
CA THR A 32 20.25 7.55 -8.73
C THR A 32 19.74 8.52 -7.67
N THR A 33 20.13 8.26 -6.43
CA THR A 33 19.83 9.03 -5.23
C THR A 33 21.11 9.67 -4.69
N VAL A 34 21.12 10.13 -3.44
CA VAL A 34 22.30 10.77 -2.85
C VAL A 34 23.49 9.79 -2.77
N ALA A 35 24.70 10.34 -2.92
CA ALA A 35 25.96 9.59 -2.90
C ALA A 35 26.06 8.44 -3.92
N GLY A 36 25.33 8.53 -5.04
CA GLY A 36 25.39 7.54 -6.12
C GLY A 36 24.65 6.24 -5.83
N GLY A 37 23.86 6.17 -4.75
CA GLY A 37 23.06 4.99 -4.45
C GLY A 37 21.82 4.90 -5.33
N VAL A 38 21.42 3.71 -5.76
CA VAL A 38 20.29 3.53 -6.69
C VAL A 38 19.04 3.09 -5.91
N THR A 39 17.88 3.66 -6.22
CA THR A 39 16.61 3.22 -5.61
C THR A 39 15.89 2.15 -6.45
N VAL A 40 14.81 1.60 -5.92
CA VAL A 40 13.94 0.62 -6.58
C VAL A 40 12.57 1.21 -6.87
N GLU A 41 11.92 0.71 -7.92
CA GLU A 41 10.51 0.98 -8.18
C GLU A 41 9.62 0.20 -7.20
N VAL A 42 8.53 0.83 -6.76
CA VAL A 42 7.48 0.17 -5.96
C VAL A 42 6.18 0.13 -6.75
N GLY A 43 5.64 -1.07 -6.93
CA GLY A 43 4.38 -1.28 -7.62
C GLY A 43 3.20 -0.59 -6.91
N GLY A 44 2.34 0.06 -7.69
CA GLY A 44 1.26 0.89 -7.14
C GLY A 44 1.71 2.29 -6.70
N GLY A 45 3.02 2.58 -6.75
CA GLY A 45 3.59 3.87 -6.41
C GLY A 45 3.08 5.01 -7.30
N THR A 46 2.94 4.81 -8.61
CA THR A 46 2.38 5.83 -9.52
C THR A 46 0.95 6.17 -9.16
N PHE A 47 0.13 5.15 -8.89
CA PHE A 47 -1.28 5.35 -8.55
C PHE A 47 -1.45 6.09 -7.20
N ALA A 48 -0.66 5.72 -6.19
CA ALA A 48 -0.65 6.41 -4.90
C ALA A 48 -0.11 7.85 -5.02
N LEU A 49 0.95 8.06 -5.81
CA LEU A 49 1.55 9.37 -6.02
C LEU A 49 0.63 10.32 -6.80
N GLN A 50 -0.24 9.83 -7.67
CA GLN A 50 -1.24 10.66 -8.34
C GLN A 50 -2.42 11.06 -7.43
N ARG A 51 -2.50 10.48 -6.22
CA ARG A 51 -3.63 10.58 -5.29
C ARG A 51 -3.23 11.11 -3.92
N TYR A 52 -2.11 11.82 -3.83
CA TYR A 52 -1.70 12.40 -2.56
C TYR A 52 -2.36 13.75 -2.30
N ARG A 53 -2.52 14.06 -1.01
CA ARG A 53 -2.73 15.41 -0.52
C ARG A 53 -1.63 15.76 0.49
N PRO A 54 -1.15 17.01 0.55
CA PRO A 54 -0.29 17.44 1.63
C PRO A 54 -1.07 17.43 2.95
N VAL A 55 -0.47 16.88 3.99
CA VAL A 55 -1.00 16.93 5.36
C VAL A 55 0.03 17.60 6.25
N ALA A 56 -0.38 18.67 6.92
CA ALA A 56 0.46 19.35 7.91
C ALA A 56 0.65 18.44 9.14
N VAL A 57 1.90 18.21 9.49
CA VAL A 57 2.32 17.44 10.67
C VAL A 57 3.16 18.35 11.55
N ARG A 58 2.85 18.33 12.85
CA ARG A 58 3.60 19.07 13.87
C ARG A 58 4.30 18.11 14.81
N THR A 59 5.62 18.27 14.95
CA THR A 59 6.47 17.49 15.86
C THR A 59 7.24 18.46 16.76
N GLY A 60 6.80 18.56 18.01
CA GLY A 60 7.29 19.61 18.92
C GLY A 60 6.99 21.00 18.38
N GLU A 61 8.03 21.81 18.17
CA GLU A 61 7.94 23.17 17.62
C GLU A 61 8.04 23.23 16.09
N ARG A 62 8.30 22.09 15.42
CA ARG A 62 8.45 22.04 13.97
C ARG A 62 7.13 21.67 13.31
N THR A 63 6.82 22.35 12.21
CA THR A 63 5.72 22.01 11.32
C THR A 63 6.28 21.70 9.93
N GLY A 64 5.74 20.69 9.27
CA GLY A 64 6.05 20.36 7.89
C GLY A 64 4.87 19.65 7.23
N GLU A 65 4.95 19.42 5.93
CA GLU A 65 3.92 18.69 5.19
C GLU A 65 4.42 17.31 4.80
N ILE A 66 3.55 16.32 4.87
CA ILE A 66 3.80 14.95 4.40
C ILE A 66 2.76 14.62 3.33
N PRO A 67 3.17 14.10 2.15
CA PRO A 67 2.22 13.62 1.16
C PRO A 67 1.51 12.37 1.69
N LEU A 68 0.18 12.47 1.85
CA LEU A 68 -0.68 11.37 2.25
C LEU A 68 -1.53 10.92 1.06
N PRO A 69 -1.33 9.68 0.54
CA PRO A 69 -2.24 9.10 -0.43
C PRO A 69 -3.68 9.05 0.10
N ASP A 70 -4.66 9.15 -0.79
CA ASP A 70 -6.03 8.79 -0.47
C ASP A 70 -6.15 7.30 -0.10
N LEU A 71 -7.34 6.91 0.38
CA LEU A 71 -7.57 5.55 0.85
C LEU A 71 -7.35 4.50 -0.25
N ALA A 72 -7.76 4.78 -1.49
CA ALA A 72 -7.57 3.86 -2.62
C ALA A 72 -6.08 3.67 -2.97
N GLY A 73 -5.31 4.76 -2.95
CA GLY A 73 -3.86 4.74 -3.16
C GLY A 73 -3.14 3.96 -2.06
N ALA A 74 -3.52 4.16 -0.80
CA ALA A 74 -2.99 3.43 0.34
C ALA A 74 -3.32 1.93 0.28
N ILE A 75 -4.57 1.57 -0.06
CA ILE A 75 -5.01 0.17 -0.24
C ILE A 75 -4.15 -0.50 -1.32
N LEU A 76 -4.02 0.11 -2.49
CA LEU A 76 -3.29 -0.50 -3.61
C LEU A 76 -1.81 -0.71 -3.27
N ILE A 77 -1.14 0.30 -2.71
CA ILE A 77 0.30 0.19 -2.42
C ILE A 77 0.58 -0.86 -1.33
N LYS A 78 -0.30 -1.01 -0.34
CA LYS A 78 -0.17 -2.07 0.68
C LYS A 78 -0.45 -3.45 0.12
N ALA A 79 -1.44 -3.60 -0.76
CA ALA A 79 -1.71 -4.87 -1.42
C ALA A 79 -0.56 -5.35 -2.30
N VAL A 80 0.01 -4.44 -3.10
CA VAL A 80 1.16 -4.78 -3.93
C VAL A 80 2.39 -5.10 -3.07
N ALA A 81 2.61 -4.37 -1.97
CA ALA A 81 3.69 -4.69 -1.05
C ALA A 81 3.50 -6.07 -0.38
N ALA A 82 2.28 -6.42 0.02
CA ALA A 82 1.96 -7.73 0.60
C ALA A 82 2.25 -8.90 -0.35
N THR A 83 2.10 -8.71 -1.67
CA THR A 83 2.38 -9.75 -2.66
C THR A 83 3.87 -9.87 -3.04
N HIS A 84 4.68 -8.84 -2.78
CA HIS A 84 6.08 -8.77 -3.23
C HIS A 84 7.13 -8.83 -2.11
N ASP A 85 6.77 -8.53 -0.86
CA ASP A 85 7.75 -8.53 0.23
C ASP A 85 8.07 -9.92 0.76
N ARG A 86 9.04 -10.56 0.08
CA ARG A 86 9.58 -11.87 0.46
C ARG A 86 10.66 -11.79 1.55
N LYS A 87 11.27 -10.62 1.78
CA LYS A 87 12.46 -10.49 2.63
C LYS A 87 12.09 -10.32 4.09
N ARG A 88 11.08 -9.51 4.38
CA ARG A 88 10.61 -9.23 5.75
C ARG A 88 9.29 -9.93 6.07
N GLY A 89 8.66 -10.55 5.08
CA GLY A 89 7.35 -11.17 5.19
C GLY A 89 6.21 -10.18 4.93
N PRO A 90 5.05 -10.69 4.48
CA PRO A 90 3.90 -9.86 4.10
C PRO A 90 3.08 -9.37 5.31
N GLU A 91 3.31 -9.87 6.52
CA GLU A 91 2.38 -9.79 7.66
C GLU A 91 2.03 -8.34 8.02
N ARG A 92 3.02 -7.44 8.06
CA ARG A 92 2.76 -6.02 8.34
C ARG A 92 1.89 -5.37 7.26
N HIS A 93 2.08 -5.77 5.99
CA HIS A 93 1.30 -5.26 4.87
C HIS A 93 -0.11 -5.84 4.86
N LEU A 94 -0.28 -7.10 5.27
CA LEU A 94 -1.59 -7.72 5.47
C LEU A 94 -2.38 -7.00 6.56
N ARG A 95 -1.75 -6.72 7.71
CA ARG A 95 -2.36 -5.95 8.81
C ARG A 95 -2.78 -4.56 8.37
N ASP A 96 -1.87 -3.83 7.72
CA ASP A 96 -2.16 -2.48 7.20
C ASP A 96 -3.29 -2.52 6.16
N LEU A 97 -3.29 -3.50 5.25
CA LEU A 97 -4.32 -3.62 4.23
C LEU A 97 -5.69 -3.95 4.83
N ALA A 98 -5.75 -4.90 5.76
CA ALA A 98 -6.99 -5.24 6.48
C ALA A 98 -7.56 -4.00 7.19
N PHE A 99 -6.70 -3.25 7.88
CA PHE A 99 -7.09 -2.00 8.53
C PHE A 99 -7.57 -0.94 7.53
N LEU A 100 -6.89 -0.73 6.40
CA LEU A 100 -7.34 0.24 5.39
C LEU A 100 -8.68 -0.16 4.77
N LEU A 101 -8.91 -1.46 4.53
CA LEU A 101 -10.18 -1.96 4.02
C LEU A 101 -11.32 -1.75 5.01
N SER A 102 -11.07 -1.83 6.33
CA SER A 102 -12.11 -1.54 7.34
C SER A 102 -12.46 -0.05 7.45
N LEU A 103 -11.66 0.85 6.87
CA LEU A 103 -11.98 2.29 6.79
C LEU A 103 -12.85 2.65 5.57
N VAL A 104 -13.18 1.69 4.71
CA VAL A 104 -13.97 1.94 3.49
C VAL A 104 -15.43 2.17 3.86
N VAL A 105 -15.89 3.40 3.64
CA VAL A 105 -17.30 3.79 3.85
C VAL A 105 -18.18 3.38 2.67
N ASP A 106 -17.68 3.55 1.45
CA ASP A 106 -18.39 3.20 0.21
C ASP A 106 -17.54 2.24 -0.64
N PRO A 107 -17.83 0.93 -0.60
CA PRO A 107 -17.13 -0.06 -1.41
C PRO A 107 -17.29 0.15 -2.92
N PHE A 108 -18.41 0.73 -3.39
CA PHE A 108 -18.64 1.02 -4.80
C PHE A 108 -17.71 2.13 -5.29
N GLN A 109 -17.63 3.23 -4.54
CA GLN A 109 -16.72 4.32 -4.85
C GLN A 109 -15.25 3.87 -4.86
N ILE A 110 -14.85 3.01 -3.91
CA ILE A 110 -13.49 2.46 -3.89
C ILE A 110 -13.23 1.56 -5.10
N ARG A 111 -14.18 0.70 -5.46
CA ARG A 111 -14.07 -0.15 -6.66
C ARG A 111 -13.92 0.66 -7.93
N ASP A 112 -14.74 1.69 -8.10
CA ASP A 112 -14.69 2.59 -9.26
C ASP A 112 -13.35 3.33 -9.32
N THR A 113 -12.86 3.82 -8.18
CA THR A 113 -11.59 4.53 -8.08
C THR A 113 -10.39 3.64 -8.40
N LEU A 114 -10.41 2.39 -7.89
CA LEU A 114 -9.37 1.41 -8.17
C LEU A 114 -9.41 0.95 -9.64
N ALA A 115 -10.59 0.90 -10.24
CA ALA A 115 -10.87 0.29 -11.53
C ALA A 115 -10.55 -1.22 -11.56
N PRO A 116 -11.04 -1.97 -12.57
CA PRO A 116 -10.91 -3.44 -12.60
C PRO A 116 -9.46 -3.94 -12.48
N ARG A 117 -8.51 -3.24 -13.12
CA ARG A 117 -7.09 -3.61 -13.08
C ARG A 117 -6.53 -3.61 -11.66
N ASN A 118 -6.79 -2.57 -10.86
CA ASN A 118 -6.22 -2.51 -9.51
C ASN A 118 -7.05 -3.31 -8.51
N CYS A 119 -8.36 -3.50 -8.73
CA CYS A 119 -9.15 -4.45 -7.96
C CYS A 119 -8.50 -5.84 -8.00
N ARG A 120 -8.12 -6.34 -9.19
CA ARG A 120 -7.39 -7.62 -9.33
C ARG A 120 -6.08 -7.68 -8.55
N ARG A 121 -5.36 -6.55 -8.43
CA ARG A 121 -4.10 -6.48 -7.66
C ARG A 121 -4.34 -6.46 -6.16
N VAL A 122 -5.41 -5.80 -5.71
CA VAL A 122 -5.83 -5.81 -4.30
C VAL A 122 -6.29 -7.19 -3.89
N THR A 123 -7.05 -7.84 -4.76
CA THR A 123 -7.69 -9.11 -4.44
C THR A 123 -6.69 -10.25 -4.50
N ALA A 124 -5.64 -10.20 -5.33
CA ALA A 124 -4.54 -11.17 -5.32
C ALA A 124 -3.76 -11.35 -4.00
N VAL A 125 -4.15 -10.67 -2.92
CA VAL A 125 -3.64 -10.89 -1.56
C VAL A 125 -4.40 -12.05 -0.92
N ASP A 126 -4.06 -13.27 -1.35
CA ASP A 126 -4.76 -14.51 -0.97
C ASP A 126 -5.02 -14.69 0.55
N PRO A 127 -4.10 -14.35 1.47
CA PRO A 127 -4.33 -14.55 2.91
C PRO A 127 -5.55 -13.79 3.46
N LEU A 128 -5.91 -12.65 2.86
CA LEU A 128 -7.08 -11.88 3.31
C LEU A 128 -8.42 -12.46 2.83
N GLY A 129 -8.39 -13.47 1.96
CA GLY A 129 -9.58 -14.25 1.59
C GLY A 129 -10.12 -15.11 2.73
N ASP A 130 -9.27 -15.47 3.70
CA ASP A 130 -9.67 -16.13 4.93
C ASP A 130 -10.16 -15.08 5.96
N SER A 131 -11.44 -15.14 6.33
CA SER A 131 -12.04 -14.22 7.31
C SER A 131 -11.47 -14.37 8.71
N ASP A 132 -10.90 -15.52 9.05
CA ASP A 132 -10.32 -15.81 10.37
C ASP A 132 -8.81 -15.49 10.42
N HIS A 133 -8.23 -14.98 9.33
CA HIS A 133 -6.83 -14.60 9.26
C HIS A 133 -6.46 -13.55 10.33
N GLU A 134 -5.27 -13.68 10.93
CA GLU A 134 -4.79 -12.84 12.04
C GLU A 134 -4.90 -11.33 11.74
N ALA A 135 -4.64 -10.92 10.49
CA ALA A 135 -4.75 -9.53 10.05
C ALA A 135 -6.16 -8.94 10.27
N TRP A 136 -7.22 -9.72 10.09
CA TRP A 136 -8.59 -9.30 10.40
C TRP A 136 -8.87 -9.33 11.91
N MET A 137 -8.30 -10.31 12.61
CA MET A 137 -8.54 -10.51 14.05
C MET A 137 -7.93 -9.41 14.92
N LEU A 138 -6.96 -8.66 14.41
CA LEU A 138 -6.38 -7.48 15.07
C LEU A 138 -7.28 -6.23 15.03
N ILE A 139 -8.40 -6.28 14.31
CA ILE A 139 -9.39 -5.20 14.30
C ILE A 139 -10.39 -5.45 15.43
N ASP A 140 -10.26 -4.68 16.52
CA ASP A 140 -11.04 -4.86 17.74
C ASP A 140 -12.54 -4.57 17.55
N ASP A 141 -12.89 -3.63 16.68
CA ASP A 141 -14.28 -3.30 16.36
C ASP A 141 -14.87 -4.38 15.42
N PRO A 142 -15.82 -5.21 15.90
CA PRO A 142 -16.39 -6.29 15.10
C PRO A 142 -17.12 -5.78 13.86
N ARG A 143 -17.70 -4.58 13.92
CA ARG A 143 -18.40 -3.97 12.79
C ARG A 143 -17.40 -3.54 11.72
N ALA A 144 -16.37 -2.79 12.11
CA ALA A 144 -15.33 -2.36 11.18
C ALA A 144 -14.64 -3.57 10.52
N ARG A 145 -14.37 -4.64 11.29
CA ARG A 145 -13.84 -5.89 10.77
C ARG A 145 -14.76 -6.51 9.71
N ALA A 146 -16.05 -6.64 10.00
CA ALA A 146 -17.03 -7.20 9.07
C ALA A 146 -17.18 -6.35 7.79
N GLU A 147 -17.17 -5.02 7.93
CA GLU A 147 -17.21 -4.08 6.79
C GLU A 147 -15.95 -4.19 5.92
N GLY A 148 -14.76 -4.32 6.52
CA GLY A 148 -13.51 -4.55 5.79
C GLY A 148 -13.48 -5.88 5.02
N GLN A 149 -13.92 -6.97 5.66
CA GLN A 149 -14.06 -8.29 5.02
C GLN A 149 -15.10 -8.27 3.89
N ALA A 150 -16.22 -7.57 4.07
CA ALA A 150 -17.22 -7.38 3.03
C ALA A 150 -16.65 -6.57 1.85
N THR A 151 -15.88 -5.51 2.12
CA THR A 151 -15.22 -4.70 1.10
C THR A 151 -14.23 -5.55 0.28
N PHE A 152 -13.39 -6.35 0.93
CA PHE A 152 -12.44 -7.23 0.23
C PHE A 152 -13.18 -8.21 -0.71
N ARG A 153 -14.25 -8.85 -0.22
CA ARG A 153 -15.09 -9.75 -1.02
C ARG A 153 -15.78 -9.04 -2.18
N PHE A 154 -16.27 -7.83 -1.95
CA PHE A 154 -16.91 -7.02 -3.00
C PHE A 154 -15.93 -6.65 -4.12
N LEU A 155 -14.67 -6.35 -3.78
CA LEU A 155 -13.61 -6.10 -4.76
C LEU A 155 -13.20 -7.38 -5.50
N TRP A 156 -13.24 -8.54 -4.84
CA TRP A 156 -12.82 -9.83 -5.38
C TRP A 156 -13.67 -10.29 -6.57
N GLY A 157 -14.94 -9.87 -6.65
CA GLY A 157 -15.76 -9.96 -7.87
C GLY A 157 -16.08 -11.36 -8.42
N GLY A 158 -15.40 -12.42 -7.96
CA GLY A 158 -15.50 -13.78 -8.54
C GLY A 158 -15.01 -13.83 -10.00
N PRO A 159 -14.66 -15.01 -10.53
CA PRO A 159 -14.57 -15.14 -11.99
C PRO A 159 -15.96 -14.83 -12.58
N ASP A 160 -16.00 -14.04 -13.66
CA ASP A 160 -17.22 -13.92 -14.46
C ASP A 160 -17.69 -15.33 -14.82
N SER A 161 -18.82 -15.75 -14.28
CA SER A 161 -19.57 -16.88 -14.82
C SER A 161 -20.15 -16.41 -16.15
N SER A 162 -19.36 -16.53 -17.21
CA SER A 162 -19.89 -16.57 -18.56
C SER A 162 -20.69 -17.87 -18.70
N ASP A 163 -22.01 -17.75 -18.77
CA ASP A 163 -22.87 -18.68 -19.51
C ASP A 163 -22.53 -18.63 -21.02
#